data_AF-A0AAE1FQY6-F1
#
_entry.id   AF-A0AAE1FQY6-F1
#
_cell.length_a   1.000
_cell.length_b   1.000
_cell.length_c   1.000
_cell.angle_alpha   90.00
_cell.angle_beta   90.00
_cell.angle_gamma   90.00
#
_symmetry.space_group_name_H-M   'P 1'
#
loop_
_entity.id
_entity.type
_entity.pdbx_description
1 polymer ?
#
loop_
_entity_poly.entity_id
_entity_poly.type
_entity_poly.pdbx_seq_one_letter_code
_entity_poly.pdbx_strand_id
1 'polypeptide(L)'
;MKRQHNNNNNVNKDQAGYNKSDENKVHGLSIFGVELGFLVEEYAGSRGSFPPKPRKNKHVVYVATIEKAGGLVNWMVEGGGGRSGGVGVVVVDEVHMLAEQGGRGASLGSTLTKIRFAATDVQVVGMSATVGNLKELAQNHRISCFPYSEEQLGYDRDQVGGLVGEVVPQHSCLVFCPTRRSCEAVAEMLCRVLSKELKQFCHSEKVSLYRTLVEEGGGSVCPILRKTIHFGVAYHHSGVTEGEKRHWRKATWQGLCVVSAALPPLLLGSIFLLVIIQAPFTGREFLTRARYKQMVGRAGRAGLDTSGESFLILQPQQLFQVMMSYKGECEAFWALQASRNPTSTIDVNAKVKELVERLRKKGLVRVKLENRLHSPAKQEKDSYCPAQRTTENVGGVGEESPGSTSGLPALHSLDKNVAHAFACPVADSDVLTVSRLGHAAIKGNVDLDLAGRLYTDLCVARENLAVNSHLHLLYLVTPYQPLSSTPLVPDVLYAAYMALGEEELKVARLLGITEGVVVKLRIGHKSKVDWGVVERFYVALLLHQVWSGAGIWEASNTFHVHRGFTQQTLTAAAAFALSVYHFCQGQFW
;
A
#
# COMPACT_ATOMS: atom_id res chain seq x y z
N MET A 1 -19.91 20.65 -49.51
CA MET A 1 -20.78 20.96 -48.35
C MET A 1 -20.62 19.86 -47.31
N LYS A 2 -20.11 20.24 -46.14
CA LYS A 2 -19.70 19.36 -45.02
C LYS A 2 -20.93 18.79 -44.29
N ARG A 3 -20.93 17.49 -43.98
CA ARG A 3 -21.80 16.91 -42.94
C ARG A 3 -20.96 16.79 -41.65
N GLN A 4 -21.38 17.53 -40.62
CA GLN A 4 -20.79 17.52 -39.29
C GLN A 4 -21.07 16.17 -38.60
N HIS A 5 -20.00 15.50 -38.16
CA HIS A 5 -20.03 14.46 -37.14
C HIS A 5 -20.11 15.14 -35.77
N ASN A 6 -21.12 14.81 -35.00
CA ASN A 6 -21.25 15.23 -33.61
C ASN A 6 -20.47 14.24 -32.74
N ASN A 7 -19.33 14.67 -32.21
CA ASN A 7 -18.38 13.87 -31.46
C ASN A 7 -18.53 14.25 -29.98
N ASN A 8 -19.36 13.52 -29.23
CA ASN A 8 -19.47 13.64 -27.77
C ASN A 8 -19.11 12.29 -27.15
N ASN A 9 -17.82 12.05 -27.01
CA ASN A 9 -17.24 11.02 -26.15
C ASN A 9 -15.97 11.59 -25.52
N ASN A 10 -16.14 12.47 -24.54
CA ASN A 10 -15.10 12.86 -23.61
C ASN A 10 -15.60 12.53 -22.20
N VAL A 11 -15.31 11.31 -21.77
CA VAL A 11 -15.52 10.88 -20.38
C VAL A 11 -14.16 10.48 -19.82
N ASN A 12 -13.63 11.36 -18.97
CA ASN A 12 -12.72 11.16 -17.85
C ASN A 12 -11.94 9.84 -17.82
N LYS A 13 -10.65 9.89 -18.23
CA LYS A 13 -9.69 8.80 -18.01
C LYS A 13 -8.57 9.11 -17.01
N ASP A 14 -8.51 10.30 -16.44
CA ASP A 14 -7.37 10.71 -15.61
C ASP A 14 -7.78 10.99 -14.16
N GLN A 15 -8.03 9.94 -13.37
CA GLN A 15 -8.11 10.03 -11.90
C GLN A 15 -7.97 8.63 -11.26
N ALA A 16 -6.74 8.11 -11.20
CA ALA A 16 -6.40 6.99 -10.31
C ALA A 16 -4.95 7.12 -9.85
N GLY A 17 -4.75 7.29 -8.54
CA GLY A 17 -3.43 7.36 -7.90
C GLY A 17 -2.65 6.06 -8.11
N TYR A 18 -1.36 6.17 -8.42
CA TYR A 18 -0.67 5.16 -9.23
C TYR A 18 0.65 4.68 -8.63
N ASN A 19 0.85 3.36 -8.50
CA ASN A 19 2.17 2.77 -8.27
C ASN A 19 2.97 2.76 -9.59
N LYS A 20 3.73 3.83 -9.83
CA LYS A 20 4.31 4.16 -11.14
C LYS A 20 5.69 3.53 -11.45
N SER A 21 6.27 2.73 -10.53
CA SER A 21 7.44 1.90 -10.88
C SER A 21 7.09 0.90 -11.97
N ASP A 22 5.88 0.37 -11.92
CA ASP A 22 5.44 -0.72 -12.78
C ASP A 22 5.07 -0.20 -14.16
N GLU A 23 4.47 0.99 -14.26
CA GLU A 23 4.21 1.66 -15.55
C GLU A 23 5.50 1.99 -16.32
N ASN A 24 6.57 2.41 -15.61
CA ASN A 24 7.87 2.64 -16.24
C ASN A 24 8.49 1.34 -16.77
N LYS A 25 8.38 0.24 -16.01
CA LYS A 25 8.85 -1.09 -16.43
C LYS A 25 8.02 -1.61 -17.61
N VAL A 26 6.71 -1.46 -17.56
CA VAL A 26 5.79 -1.84 -18.64
C VAL A 26 6.15 -1.10 -19.91
N HIS A 27 6.36 0.22 -19.84
CA HIS A 27 6.75 1.02 -21.01
C HIS A 27 8.09 0.55 -21.59
N GLY A 28 9.12 0.37 -20.75
CA GLY A 28 10.42 -0.12 -21.18
C GLY A 28 10.37 -1.52 -21.82
N LEU A 29 9.58 -2.44 -21.23
CA LEU A 29 9.42 -3.80 -21.75
C LEU A 29 8.55 -3.88 -23.00
N SER A 30 7.58 -2.96 -23.16
CA SER A 30 6.67 -2.96 -24.30
C SER A 30 7.39 -2.73 -25.62
N ILE A 31 8.49 -1.99 -25.61
CA ILE A 31 9.37 -1.78 -26.78
C ILE A 31 9.89 -3.13 -27.28
N PHE A 32 10.43 -3.95 -26.38
CA PHE A 32 10.90 -5.30 -26.69
C PHE A 32 9.75 -6.26 -27.04
N GLY A 33 8.57 -6.08 -26.44
CA GLY A 33 7.41 -6.92 -26.72
C GLY A 33 6.97 -6.87 -28.18
N VAL A 34 7.04 -5.68 -28.80
CA VAL A 34 6.74 -5.50 -30.23
C VAL A 34 7.77 -6.21 -31.10
N GLU A 35 9.05 -6.09 -30.77
CA GLU A 35 10.16 -6.64 -31.55
C GLU A 35 10.29 -8.17 -31.42
N LEU A 36 10.14 -8.70 -30.20
CA LEU A 36 10.34 -10.11 -29.86
C LEU A 36 9.04 -10.93 -29.83
N GLY A 37 7.88 -10.30 -30.10
CA GLY A 37 6.60 -11.01 -30.26
C GLY A 37 5.96 -11.51 -28.96
N PHE A 38 6.12 -10.79 -27.84
CA PHE A 38 5.45 -11.08 -26.57
C PHE A 38 4.55 -9.92 -26.10
N LEU A 39 3.56 -10.23 -25.26
CA LEU A 39 2.68 -9.23 -24.64
C LEU A 39 3.22 -8.81 -23.28
N VAL A 40 3.11 -7.52 -22.97
CA VAL A 40 3.33 -7.01 -21.61
C VAL A 40 1.98 -6.66 -21.01
N GLU A 41 1.67 -7.25 -19.86
CA GLU A 41 0.45 -6.95 -19.10
C GLU A 41 0.78 -6.41 -17.72
N GLU A 42 0.10 -5.33 -17.34
CA GLU A 42 0.30 -4.65 -16.06
C GLU A 42 -0.73 -5.08 -15.02
N TYR A 43 -0.23 -5.43 -13.84
CA TYR A 43 -0.98 -5.92 -12.70
C TYR A 43 -0.59 -5.12 -11.45
N ALA A 44 -1.03 -3.86 -11.39
CA ALA A 44 -0.70 -2.93 -10.31
C ALA A 44 -1.91 -2.05 -9.95
N GLY A 45 -2.15 -1.81 -8.65
CA GLY A 45 -3.28 -1.01 -8.19
C GLY A 45 -4.63 -1.54 -8.69
N SER A 46 -5.35 -0.72 -9.46
CA SER A 46 -6.62 -1.08 -10.11
C SER A 46 -6.45 -1.69 -11.52
N ARG A 47 -5.23 -1.74 -12.07
CA ARG A 47 -4.95 -2.38 -13.37
C ARG A 47 -4.75 -3.89 -13.21
N GLY A 48 -4.94 -4.60 -14.31
CA GLY A 48 -4.87 -6.06 -14.40
C GLY A 48 -6.25 -6.70 -14.23
N SER A 49 -6.65 -7.53 -15.20
CA SER A 49 -7.89 -8.31 -15.08
C SER A 49 -7.66 -9.52 -14.20
N PHE A 50 -8.47 -9.67 -13.16
CA PHE A 50 -8.55 -10.89 -12.36
C PHE A 50 -9.88 -11.62 -12.62
N PRO A 51 -9.88 -12.96 -12.78
CA PRO A 51 -8.70 -13.76 -13.14
C PRO A 51 -8.06 -13.26 -14.46
N PRO A 52 -6.75 -13.48 -14.67
CA PRO A 52 -6.06 -13.17 -15.92
C PRO A 52 -6.75 -13.78 -17.13
N LYS A 53 -6.76 -13.04 -18.24
CA LYS A 53 -7.31 -13.54 -19.51
C LYS A 53 -6.31 -14.52 -20.12
N PRO A 54 -6.69 -15.80 -20.37
CA PRO A 54 -5.79 -16.75 -21.01
C PRO A 54 -5.39 -16.28 -22.41
N ARG A 55 -4.09 -16.24 -22.69
CA ARG A 55 -3.55 -15.85 -24.01
C ARG A 55 -3.09 -17.10 -24.76
N LYS A 56 -3.98 -17.66 -25.57
CA LYS A 56 -3.65 -18.78 -26.48
C LYS A 56 -2.72 -18.24 -27.57
N ASN A 57 -1.50 -18.75 -27.68
CA ASN A 57 -0.50 -18.45 -28.73
C ASN A 57 0.32 -17.15 -28.57
N LYS A 58 0.46 -16.59 -27.37
CA LYS A 58 1.44 -15.50 -27.13
C LYS A 58 2.15 -15.70 -25.80
N HIS A 59 3.46 -15.48 -25.78
CA HIS A 59 4.19 -15.32 -24.52
C HIS A 59 3.74 -14.01 -23.86
N VAL A 60 3.55 -14.05 -22.54
CA VAL A 60 3.10 -12.90 -21.75
C VAL A 60 4.10 -12.64 -20.65
N VAL A 61 4.51 -11.38 -20.51
CA VAL A 61 5.28 -10.86 -19.38
C VAL A 61 4.31 -10.08 -18.49
N TYR A 62 4.06 -10.62 -17.30
CA TYR A 62 3.27 -9.96 -16.27
C TYR A 62 4.17 -9.06 -15.42
N VAL A 63 3.91 -7.76 -15.44
CA VAL A 63 4.56 -6.80 -14.53
C VAL A 63 3.58 -6.50 -13.40
N ALA A 64 3.89 -6.94 -12.19
CA ALA A 64 2.95 -6.90 -11.07
C ALA A 64 3.56 -6.39 -9.77
N THR A 65 2.77 -5.71 -8.94
CA THR A 65 3.13 -5.46 -7.53
C THR A 65 3.15 -6.78 -6.76
N ILE A 66 3.79 -6.81 -5.58
CA ILE A 66 3.92 -8.01 -4.74
C ILE A 66 2.55 -8.67 -4.50
N GLU A 67 1.54 -7.86 -4.14
CA GLU A 67 0.21 -8.35 -3.78
C GLU A 67 -0.52 -8.93 -4.99
N LYS A 68 -0.41 -8.28 -6.16
CA LYS A 68 -1.01 -8.76 -7.41
C LYS A 68 -0.28 -9.98 -7.96
N ALA A 69 1.05 -10.05 -7.81
CA ALA A 69 1.86 -11.21 -8.15
C ALA A 69 1.41 -12.45 -7.34
N GLY A 70 1.15 -12.28 -6.04
CA GLY A 70 0.58 -13.33 -5.20
C GLY A 70 -0.76 -13.86 -5.74
N GLY A 71 -1.65 -12.97 -6.18
CA GLY A 71 -2.92 -13.35 -6.83
C GLY A 71 -2.73 -14.09 -8.15
N LEU A 72 -1.79 -13.64 -9.00
CA LEU A 72 -1.44 -14.32 -10.26
C LEU A 72 -0.95 -15.75 -9.99
N VAL A 73 -0.06 -15.92 -9.01
CA VAL A 73 0.45 -17.24 -8.62
C VAL A 73 -0.66 -18.14 -8.10
N ASN A 74 -1.56 -17.64 -7.24
CA ASN A 74 -2.70 -18.42 -6.77
C ASN A 74 -3.56 -18.91 -7.95
N TRP A 75 -3.88 -18.03 -8.90
CA TRP A 75 -4.66 -18.39 -10.09
C TRP A 75 -3.97 -19.45 -10.97
N MET A 76 -2.64 -19.38 -11.10
CA MET A 76 -1.87 -20.38 -11.84
C MET A 76 -1.89 -21.74 -11.13
N VAL A 77 -1.77 -21.75 -9.81
CA VAL A 77 -1.84 -22.97 -8.98
C VAL A 77 -3.22 -23.62 -9.03
N GLU A 78 -4.29 -22.83 -9.08
CA GLU A 78 -5.68 -23.31 -9.21
C GLU A 78 -6.01 -23.91 -10.60
N GLY A 79 -5.07 -23.89 -11.55
CA GLY A 79 -5.25 -24.48 -12.88
C GLY A 79 -5.87 -23.55 -13.92
N GLY A 80 -6.01 -22.25 -13.60
CA GLY A 80 -6.61 -21.26 -14.51
C GLY A 80 -5.85 -21.00 -15.81
N GLY A 81 -4.55 -21.34 -15.88
CA GLY A 81 -3.70 -21.15 -17.05
C GLY A 81 -3.85 -22.23 -18.15
N GLY A 82 -4.55 -23.32 -17.87
CA GLY A 82 -4.49 -24.52 -18.71
C GLY A 82 -3.13 -25.23 -18.63
N ARG A 83 -3.11 -26.52 -18.97
CA ARG A 83 -1.95 -27.43 -18.79
C ARG A 83 -0.75 -27.15 -19.73
N SER A 84 -0.77 -26.06 -20.50
CA SER A 84 0.09 -25.84 -21.68
C SER A 84 0.89 -24.53 -21.69
N GLY A 85 1.22 -23.97 -20.52
CA GLY A 85 2.09 -22.79 -20.43
C GLY A 85 2.36 -22.37 -18.99
N GLY A 86 3.29 -23.07 -18.31
CA GLY A 86 3.75 -22.70 -16.98
C GLY A 86 4.64 -21.45 -16.99
N VAL A 87 4.82 -20.83 -15.82
CA VAL A 87 5.80 -19.74 -15.63
C VAL A 87 7.20 -20.31 -15.87
N GLY A 88 7.96 -19.73 -16.79
CA GLY A 88 9.36 -20.13 -16.99
C GLY A 88 10.34 -19.35 -16.12
N VAL A 89 10.08 -18.05 -15.92
CA VAL A 89 10.99 -17.13 -15.22
C VAL A 89 10.20 -16.20 -14.32
N VAL A 90 10.72 -15.95 -13.13
CA VAL A 90 10.24 -14.94 -12.17
C VAL A 90 11.37 -13.97 -11.88
N VAL A 91 11.19 -12.71 -12.25
CA VAL A 91 12.13 -11.64 -11.93
C VAL A 91 11.62 -10.87 -10.73
N VAL A 92 12.38 -10.88 -9.64
CA VAL A 92 12.09 -10.14 -8.42
C VAL A 92 12.98 -8.92 -8.39
N ASP A 93 12.41 -7.77 -8.72
CA ASP A 93 13.10 -6.50 -8.53
C ASP A 93 13.10 -6.10 -7.05
N GLU A 94 14.16 -5.42 -6.62
CA GLU A 94 14.38 -5.01 -5.24
C GLU A 94 14.24 -6.16 -4.22
N VAL A 95 14.85 -7.31 -4.52
CA VAL A 95 14.75 -8.55 -3.74
C VAL A 95 15.18 -8.39 -2.27
N HIS A 96 15.97 -7.36 -1.95
CA HIS A 96 16.30 -7.02 -0.57
C HIS A 96 15.06 -6.73 0.30
N MET A 97 13.90 -6.39 -0.29
CA MET A 97 12.64 -6.20 0.44
C MET A 97 12.19 -7.46 1.19
N LEU A 98 12.69 -8.65 0.81
CA LEU A 98 12.48 -9.88 1.57
C LEU A 98 12.97 -9.79 3.03
N ALA A 99 14.00 -8.98 3.28
CA ALA A 99 14.57 -8.78 4.62
C ALA A 99 13.87 -7.65 5.40
N GLU A 100 12.96 -6.89 4.78
CA GLU A 100 12.23 -5.84 5.49
C GLU A 100 11.17 -6.43 6.42
N GLN A 101 11.18 -5.98 7.68
CA GLN A 101 10.14 -6.32 8.65
C GLN A 101 8.81 -5.65 8.24
N GLY A 102 7.78 -6.45 7.97
CA GLY A 102 6.45 -5.96 7.59
C GLY A 102 5.71 -6.90 6.63
N GLY A 103 4.50 -6.49 6.21
CA GLY A 103 3.61 -7.33 5.39
C GLY A 103 4.13 -7.62 3.98
N ARG A 104 4.88 -6.70 3.36
CA ARG A 104 5.34 -6.84 1.96
C ARG A 104 6.45 -7.88 1.79
N GLY A 105 7.47 -7.90 2.67
CA GLY A 105 8.53 -8.90 2.66
C GLY A 105 7.98 -10.32 2.86
N ALA A 106 7.07 -10.48 3.84
CA ALA A 106 6.38 -11.75 4.08
C ALA A 106 5.53 -12.20 2.88
N SER A 107 4.81 -11.26 2.23
CA SER A 107 3.99 -11.56 1.04
C SER A 107 4.84 -12.00 -0.15
N LEU A 108 5.98 -11.33 -0.38
CA LEU A 108 6.93 -11.71 -1.43
C LEU A 108 7.55 -13.09 -1.14
N GLY A 109 7.99 -13.34 0.10
CA GLY A 109 8.53 -14.64 0.51
C GLY A 109 7.52 -15.77 0.35
N SER A 110 6.26 -15.55 0.73
CA SER A 110 5.16 -16.51 0.53
C SER A 110 4.92 -16.80 -0.94
N THR A 111 4.89 -15.75 -1.78
CA THR A 111 4.71 -15.88 -3.24
C THR A 111 5.83 -16.70 -3.87
N LEU A 112 7.09 -16.42 -3.55
CA LEU A 112 8.24 -17.17 -4.08
C LEU A 112 8.27 -18.62 -3.60
N THR A 113 7.88 -18.87 -2.35
CA THR A 113 7.78 -20.24 -1.81
C THR A 113 6.72 -21.04 -2.54
N LYS A 114 5.54 -20.44 -2.82
CA LYS A 114 4.49 -21.10 -3.63
C LYS A 114 4.96 -21.45 -5.02
N ILE A 115 5.68 -20.54 -5.69
CA ILE A 115 6.22 -20.79 -7.04
C ILE A 115 7.19 -21.98 -7.02
N ARG A 116 8.16 -21.97 -6.09
CA ARG A 116 9.14 -23.05 -5.94
C ARG A 116 8.50 -24.41 -5.60
N PHE A 117 7.42 -24.39 -4.83
CA PHE A 117 6.70 -25.61 -4.47
C PHE A 117 5.82 -26.14 -5.61
N ALA A 118 5.15 -25.24 -6.33
CA ALA A 118 4.21 -25.60 -7.40
C ALA A 118 4.90 -26.00 -8.71
N ALA A 119 6.11 -25.51 -8.98
CA ALA A 119 6.85 -25.80 -10.19
C ALA A 119 8.37 -25.85 -9.92
N THR A 120 9.00 -26.96 -10.33
CA THR A 120 10.44 -27.21 -10.12
C THR A 120 11.34 -26.50 -11.13
N ASP A 121 10.80 -26.18 -12.31
CA ASP A 121 11.59 -25.72 -13.47
C ASP A 121 11.48 -24.19 -13.70
N VAL A 122 11.15 -23.44 -12.66
CA VAL A 122 11.04 -21.96 -12.71
C VAL A 122 12.38 -21.32 -12.36
N GLN A 123 12.94 -20.54 -13.28
CA GLN A 123 14.11 -19.71 -12.98
C GLN A 123 13.69 -18.49 -12.15
N VAL A 124 14.31 -18.28 -10.99
CA VAL A 124 14.09 -17.07 -10.17
C VAL A 124 15.32 -16.17 -10.27
N VAL A 125 15.12 -14.95 -10.77
CA VAL A 125 16.15 -13.92 -10.90
C VAL A 125 15.85 -12.79 -9.93
N GLY A 126 16.68 -12.63 -8.90
CA GLY A 126 16.58 -11.52 -7.94
C GLY A 126 17.49 -10.37 -8.35
N MET A 127 16.94 -9.17 -8.48
CA MET A 127 17.67 -7.92 -8.67
C MET A 127 17.64 -7.11 -7.38
N SER A 128 18.75 -6.50 -7.00
CA SER A 128 18.83 -5.59 -5.85
C SER A 128 19.79 -4.45 -6.17
N ALA A 129 19.61 -3.30 -5.52
CA ALA A 129 20.60 -2.23 -5.52
C ALA A 129 22.03 -2.75 -5.28
N THR A 130 22.99 -2.19 -6.03
CA THR A 130 24.42 -2.51 -5.95
C THR A 130 24.94 -2.24 -4.54
N VAL A 131 25.35 -3.31 -3.84
CA VAL A 131 26.06 -3.20 -2.58
C VAL A 131 27.51 -2.84 -2.89
N GLY A 132 27.78 -1.57 -3.17
CA GLY A 132 29.14 -1.09 -3.37
C GLY A 132 30.01 -1.37 -2.13
N ASN A 133 31.24 -1.84 -2.35
CA ASN A 133 32.22 -2.12 -1.31
C ASN A 133 32.40 -0.88 -0.40
N LEU A 134 32.28 -1.07 0.92
CA LEU A 134 32.35 0.01 1.91
C LEU A 134 33.76 0.51 2.21
N LYS A 135 34.77 0.00 1.49
CA LYS A 135 36.17 0.45 1.63
C LYS A 135 36.35 1.94 1.29
N GLU A 136 35.37 2.54 0.61
CA GLU A 136 35.30 3.98 0.29
C GLU A 136 34.34 4.78 1.20
N LEU A 137 34.05 4.34 2.43
CA LEU A 137 33.59 5.30 3.45
C LEU A 137 34.81 6.14 3.87
N ALA A 138 35.37 6.88 2.91
CA ALA A 138 36.47 7.78 3.11
C ALA A 138 35.99 8.80 4.13
N GLN A 139 36.61 8.80 5.31
CA GLN A 139 36.48 9.85 6.33
C GLN A 139 37.12 11.15 5.83
N ASN A 140 36.87 11.52 4.57
CA ASN A 140 37.16 12.85 4.08
C ASN A 140 36.13 13.75 4.72
N HIS A 141 36.44 14.20 5.95
CA HIS A 141 35.77 15.31 6.58
C HIS A 141 36.03 16.54 5.70
N ARG A 142 35.23 16.71 4.66
CA ARG A 142 35.20 17.95 3.90
C ARG A 142 34.60 18.98 4.85
N ILE A 143 35.47 19.78 5.47
CA ILE A 143 35.05 20.94 6.26
C ILE A 143 34.62 21.98 5.23
N SER A 144 33.36 21.93 4.81
CA SER A 144 32.80 22.96 3.95
C SER A 144 32.47 24.18 4.81
N CYS A 145 33.33 25.21 4.76
CA CYS A 145 33.05 26.49 5.38
C CYS A 145 32.23 27.33 4.39
N PHE A 146 30.92 27.41 4.62
CA PHE A 146 30.05 28.26 3.79
C PHE A 146 29.98 29.68 4.35
N PRO A 147 29.98 30.72 3.49
CA PRO A 147 29.86 32.10 3.91
C PRO A 147 28.41 32.40 4.32
N TYR A 148 28.02 31.99 5.52
CA TYR A 148 26.70 32.26 6.08
C TYR A 148 26.72 33.50 6.96
N SER A 149 25.67 34.31 6.90
CA SER A 149 25.38 35.28 7.97
C SER A 149 24.95 34.57 9.25
N GLU A 150 25.05 35.24 10.41
CA GLU A 150 24.53 34.73 11.68
C GLU A 150 23.04 34.37 11.59
N GLU A 151 22.26 35.16 10.84
CA GLU A 151 20.84 34.89 10.61
C GLU A 151 20.64 33.59 9.82
N GLN A 152 21.44 33.35 8.77
CA GLN A 152 21.37 32.13 7.97
C GLN A 152 21.75 30.89 8.78
N LEU A 153 22.76 30.98 9.67
CA LEU A 153 23.11 29.92 10.61
C LEU A 153 21.98 29.63 11.61
N GLY A 154 21.19 30.65 11.97
CA GLY A 154 19.99 30.48 12.78
C GLY A 154 18.95 29.57 12.13
N TYR A 155 18.77 29.66 10.81
CA TYR A 155 17.82 28.85 10.04
C TYR A 155 18.36 27.50 9.61
N ASP A 156 19.66 27.41 9.29
CA ASP A 156 20.29 26.24 8.69
C ASP A 156 21.58 25.87 9.42
N ARG A 157 21.39 25.32 10.62
CA ARG A 157 22.48 24.91 11.52
C ARG A 157 23.35 23.81 10.93
N ASP A 158 22.74 22.93 10.15
CA ASP A 158 23.39 21.78 9.51
C ASP A 158 24.03 22.15 8.16
N GLN A 159 23.91 23.42 7.74
CA GLN A 159 24.47 23.98 6.52
C GLN A 159 24.08 23.21 5.25
N VAL A 160 22.87 22.66 5.22
CA VAL A 160 22.33 21.92 4.07
C VAL A 160 22.23 22.84 2.85
N GLY A 161 21.87 24.11 3.05
CA GLY A 161 21.79 25.12 1.99
C GLY A 161 23.13 25.39 1.30
N GLY A 162 24.25 25.30 2.03
CA GLY A 162 25.59 25.51 1.52
C GLY A 162 25.98 24.38 0.57
N LEU A 163 25.77 23.13 1.00
CA LEU A 163 25.99 21.94 0.17
C LEU A 163 25.12 21.97 -1.09
N VAL A 164 23.85 22.35 -0.97
CA VAL A 164 22.94 22.51 -2.12
C VAL A 164 23.42 23.64 -3.05
N GLY A 165 23.86 24.75 -2.48
CA GLY A 165 24.33 25.93 -3.21
C GLY A 165 25.64 25.73 -3.99
N GLU A 166 26.48 24.75 -3.63
CA GLU A 166 27.66 24.38 -4.43
C GLU A 166 27.29 23.72 -5.77
N VAL A 167 26.12 23.09 -5.84
CA VAL A 167 25.72 22.21 -6.95
C VAL A 167 24.66 22.86 -7.84
N VAL A 168 23.72 23.58 -7.24
CA VAL A 168 22.66 24.31 -7.95
C VAL A 168 23.18 25.68 -8.38
N PRO A 169 22.92 26.16 -9.62
CA PRO A 169 21.97 25.62 -10.60
C PRO A 169 22.52 24.64 -11.65
N GLN A 170 23.83 24.39 -11.70
CA GLN A 170 24.46 23.61 -12.78
C GLN A 170 24.04 22.14 -12.75
N HIS A 171 23.78 21.61 -11.56
CA HIS A 171 23.42 20.22 -11.34
C HIS A 171 22.25 20.08 -10.36
N SER A 172 21.66 18.89 -10.32
CA SER A 172 20.55 18.57 -9.42
C SER A 172 21.03 17.86 -8.17
N CYS A 173 20.36 18.10 -7.05
CA CYS A 173 20.64 17.45 -5.77
C CYS A 173 19.37 16.86 -5.14
N LEU A 174 19.55 15.81 -4.33
CA LEU A 174 18.50 15.13 -3.57
C LEU A 174 18.82 15.20 -2.08
N VAL A 175 17.90 15.75 -1.30
CA VAL A 175 18.02 15.84 0.16
C VAL A 175 17.02 14.90 0.80
N PHE A 176 17.49 13.88 1.51
CA PHE A 176 16.66 12.99 2.31
C PHE A 176 16.48 13.53 3.72
N CYS A 177 15.22 13.64 4.13
CA CYS A 177 14.81 14.10 5.45
C CYS A 177 14.11 12.97 6.21
N PRO A 178 14.19 12.92 7.55
CA PRO A 178 13.62 11.83 8.34
C PRO A 178 12.09 11.82 8.35
N THR A 179 11.44 12.98 8.18
CA THR A 179 9.97 13.09 8.29
C THR A 179 9.37 13.98 7.20
N ARG A 180 8.05 13.84 6.97
CA ARG A 180 7.27 14.70 6.06
C ARG A 180 7.43 16.18 6.41
N ARG A 181 7.24 16.52 7.69
CA ARG A 181 7.37 17.90 8.19
C ARG A 181 8.77 18.45 7.98
N SER A 182 9.79 17.61 8.18
CA SER A 182 11.18 18.01 7.94
C SER A 182 11.45 18.29 6.46
N CYS A 183 10.85 17.55 5.52
CA CYS A 183 10.97 17.89 4.09
C CYS A 183 10.40 19.26 3.76
N GLU A 184 9.20 19.52 4.26
CA GLU A 184 8.50 20.79 4.07
C GLU A 184 9.31 21.95 4.66
N ALA A 185 9.82 21.79 5.89
CA ALA A 185 10.65 22.78 6.57
C ALA A 185 11.99 23.03 5.86
N VAL A 186 12.69 21.97 5.42
CA VAL A 186 13.95 22.10 4.68
C VAL A 186 13.72 22.77 3.32
N ALA A 187 12.65 22.42 2.60
CA ALA A 187 12.33 23.07 1.33
C ALA A 187 12.09 24.58 1.49
N GLU A 188 11.37 25.00 2.54
CA GLU A 188 11.19 26.42 2.84
C GLU A 188 12.49 27.09 3.31
N MET A 189 13.29 26.42 4.14
CA MET A 189 14.58 26.93 4.61
C MET A 189 15.52 27.20 3.43
N LEU A 190 15.61 26.28 2.46
CA LEU A 190 16.45 26.44 1.27
C LEU A 190 16.10 27.72 0.50
N CYS A 191 14.83 28.10 0.44
CA CYS A 191 14.41 29.33 -0.23
C CYS A 191 14.84 30.62 0.50
N ARG A 192 15.25 30.52 1.77
CA ARG A 192 15.77 31.65 2.57
C ARG A 192 17.28 31.77 2.43
N VAL A 193 17.97 30.65 2.29
CA VAL A 193 19.44 30.59 2.30
C VAL A 193 20.03 30.65 0.89
N LEU A 194 19.40 30.03 -0.09
CA LEU A 194 19.88 30.02 -1.47
C LEU A 194 19.74 31.38 -2.14
N SER A 195 20.61 31.61 -3.12
CA SER A 195 20.66 32.84 -3.93
C SER A 195 19.31 33.14 -4.60
N LYS A 196 18.92 34.42 -4.61
CA LYS A 196 17.65 34.87 -5.20
C LYS A 196 17.67 34.84 -6.73
N GLU A 197 18.87 34.88 -7.32
CA GLU A 197 19.12 34.76 -8.76
C GLU A 197 18.61 33.41 -9.31
N LEU A 198 18.53 32.37 -8.46
CA LEU A 198 17.94 31.08 -8.83
C LEU A 198 16.51 31.19 -9.35
N LYS A 199 15.76 32.24 -9.00
CA LYS A 199 14.40 32.47 -9.53
C LYS A 199 14.37 32.73 -11.04
N GLN A 200 15.47 33.24 -11.58
CA GLN A 200 15.61 33.58 -13.00
C GLN A 200 16.15 32.40 -13.81
N PHE A 201 16.90 31.48 -13.19
CA PHE A 201 17.40 30.27 -13.84
C PHE A 201 16.26 29.32 -14.22
N CYS A 202 16.22 28.82 -15.46
CA CYS A 202 15.14 27.98 -16.02
C CYS A 202 13.73 28.52 -15.69
N HIS A 203 13.57 29.84 -15.76
CA HIS A 203 12.35 30.52 -15.33
C HIS A 203 11.11 30.02 -16.10
N SER A 204 11.24 29.85 -17.42
CA SER A 204 10.12 29.45 -18.28
C SER A 204 9.58 28.07 -17.92
N GLU A 205 10.48 27.14 -17.61
CA GLU A 205 10.21 25.76 -17.24
C GLU A 205 9.60 25.68 -15.84
N LYS A 206 10.13 26.46 -14.89
CA LYS A 206 9.57 26.58 -13.53
C LYS A 206 8.16 27.16 -13.55
N VAL A 207 7.90 28.18 -14.37
CA VAL A 207 6.55 28.75 -14.55
C VAL A 207 5.62 27.73 -15.19
N SER A 208 6.08 26.99 -16.20
CA SER A 208 5.30 25.92 -16.81
C SER A 208 4.94 24.84 -15.78
N LEU A 209 5.91 24.38 -14.98
CA LEU A 209 5.67 23.41 -13.91
C LEU A 209 4.64 23.91 -12.91
N TYR A 210 4.78 25.16 -12.46
CA TYR A 210 3.86 25.77 -11.52
C TYR A 210 2.43 25.80 -12.07
N ARG A 211 2.25 26.18 -13.35
CA ARG A 211 0.91 26.16 -14.00
C ARG A 211 0.32 24.76 -14.02
N THR A 212 1.10 23.75 -14.41
CA THR A 212 0.61 22.37 -14.43
C THR A 212 0.26 21.85 -13.04
N LEU A 213 0.99 22.26 -12.00
CA LEU A 213 0.64 21.92 -10.61
C LEU A 213 -0.67 22.57 -10.15
N VAL A 214 -0.94 23.81 -10.56
CA VAL A 214 -2.20 24.51 -10.30
C VAL A 214 -3.37 23.81 -11.01
N GLU A 215 -3.18 23.40 -12.26
CA GLU A 215 -4.17 22.64 -13.03
C GLU A 215 -4.47 21.28 -12.38
N GLU A 216 -3.44 20.50 -12.03
CA GLU A 216 -3.58 19.20 -11.34
C GLU A 216 -4.30 19.34 -9.99
N GLY A 217 -4.17 20.48 -9.31
CA GLY A 217 -4.87 20.76 -8.07
C GLY A 217 -6.24 21.44 -8.22
N GLY A 218 -6.79 21.53 -9.43
CA GLY A 218 -8.10 22.15 -9.66
C GLY A 218 -8.11 23.65 -9.32
N GLY A 219 -7.02 24.36 -9.63
CA GLY A 219 -6.81 25.76 -9.26
C GLY A 219 -6.10 25.96 -7.92
N SER A 220 -5.90 24.89 -7.14
CA SER A 220 -5.17 24.93 -5.88
C SER A 220 -3.74 24.43 -6.03
N VAL A 221 -2.83 24.98 -5.23
CA VAL A 221 -1.45 24.50 -5.11
C VAL A 221 -1.00 24.65 -3.67
N CYS A 222 -0.18 23.72 -3.20
CA CYS A 222 0.32 23.74 -1.82
C CYS A 222 1.05 25.07 -1.53
N PRO A 223 0.79 25.73 -0.39
CA PRO A 223 1.44 27.00 -0.04
C PRO A 223 2.98 26.95 -0.03
N ILE A 224 3.55 25.80 0.30
CA ILE A 224 5.01 25.59 0.29
C ILE A 224 5.50 25.51 -1.16
N LEU A 225 4.95 24.60 -1.97
CA LEU A 225 5.32 24.46 -3.39
C LEU A 225 5.13 25.76 -4.18
N ARG A 226 4.11 26.56 -3.83
CA ARG A 226 3.88 27.89 -4.41
C ARG A 226 5.10 28.80 -4.28
N LYS A 227 5.86 28.68 -3.20
CA LYS A 227 7.07 29.47 -2.98
C LYS A 227 8.30 28.78 -3.54
N THR A 228 8.44 27.47 -3.29
CA THR A 228 9.69 26.73 -3.49
C THR A 228 9.98 26.41 -4.96
N ILE A 229 8.95 26.15 -5.77
CA ILE A 229 9.14 25.78 -7.19
C ILE A 229 9.86 26.88 -7.98
N HIS A 230 9.63 28.14 -7.63
CA HIS A 230 10.33 29.27 -8.28
C HIS A 230 11.83 29.28 -8.01
N PHE A 231 12.30 28.72 -6.90
CA PHE A 231 13.72 28.51 -6.63
C PHE A 231 14.27 27.23 -7.27
N GLY A 232 13.43 26.41 -7.90
CA GLY A 232 13.82 25.06 -8.34
C GLY A 232 13.86 24.05 -7.19
N VAL A 233 13.11 24.29 -6.11
CA VAL A 233 13.03 23.39 -4.95
C VAL A 233 11.65 22.74 -4.90
N ALA A 234 11.61 21.41 -4.94
CA ALA A 234 10.39 20.61 -4.77
C ALA A 234 10.56 19.63 -3.60
N TYR A 235 9.46 19.18 -2.99
CA TYR A 235 9.51 18.16 -1.96
C TYR A 235 8.67 16.92 -2.31
N HIS A 236 9.09 15.76 -1.82
CA HIS A 236 8.54 14.45 -2.15
C HIS A 236 8.30 13.59 -0.91
N HIS A 237 7.03 13.35 -0.60
CA HIS A 237 6.63 12.41 0.45
C HIS A 237 5.18 11.91 0.27
N SER A 238 4.71 11.01 1.14
CA SER A 238 3.38 10.38 1.03
C SER A 238 2.19 11.34 1.11
N GLY A 239 2.36 12.55 1.66
CA GLY A 239 1.30 13.58 1.70
C GLY A 239 1.06 14.33 0.38
N VAL A 240 1.92 14.15 -0.63
CA VAL A 240 1.79 14.74 -1.97
C VAL A 240 1.13 13.72 -2.91
N THR A 241 0.29 14.16 -3.84
CA THR A 241 -0.32 13.27 -4.83
C THR A 241 0.69 12.76 -5.86
N GLU A 242 0.45 11.58 -6.45
CA GLU A 242 1.28 11.04 -7.52
C GLU A 242 1.26 11.88 -8.79
N GLY A 243 0.17 12.61 -9.02
CA GLY A 243 0.02 13.57 -10.10
C GLY A 243 1.03 14.71 -9.96
N GLU A 244 1.03 15.40 -8.82
CA GLU A 244 2.02 16.44 -8.51
C GLU A 244 3.45 15.92 -8.62
N LYS A 245 3.73 14.78 -7.99
CA LYS A 245 5.06 14.15 -8.07
C LYS A 245 5.49 13.94 -9.51
N ARG A 246 4.60 13.43 -10.37
CA ARG A 246 4.91 13.18 -11.78
C ARG A 246 5.39 14.44 -12.51
N HIS A 247 4.89 15.63 -12.17
CA HIS A 247 5.24 16.85 -12.91
C HIS A 247 6.69 17.28 -12.69
N TRP A 248 7.18 17.36 -11.45
CA TRP A 248 8.61 17.66 -11.22
C TRP A 248 9.53 16.47 -11.45
N ARG A 249 9.03 15.23 -11.47
CA ARG A 249 9.82 14.08 -11.93
C ARG A 249 10.12 14.11 -13.42
N LYS A 250 9.24 14.74 -14.22
CA LYS A 250 9.44 14.97 -15.65
C LYS A 250 10.22 16.25 -15.93
N ALA A 251 10.56 17.02 -14.91
CA ALA A 251 11.39 18.20 -15.07
C ALA A 251 12.81 17.76 -15.45
N THR A 252 13.20 18.02 -16.69
CA THR A 252 14.51 17.65 -17.24
C THR A 252 15.56 18.76 -17.12
N TRP A 253 15.23 19.87 -16.47
CA TRP A 253 16.16 20.98 -16.32
C TRP A 253 17.14 20.76 -15.17
N GLN A 254 18.34 21.32 -15.33
CA GLN A 254 19.39 21.36 -14.31
C GLN A 254 18.97 22.25 -13.14
N GLY A 255 19.60 22.08 -11.98
CA GLY A 255 19.36 22.92 -10.81
C GLY A 255 18.08 22.61 -10.05
N LEU A 256 17.38 21.52 -10.37
CA LEU A 256 16.27 21.03 -9.56
C LEU A 256 16.81 20.38 -8.27
N CYS A 257 16.43 20.92 -7.12
CA CYS A 257 16.64 20.32 -5.81
C CYS A 257 15.35 19.62 -5.36
N VAL A 258 15.45 18.33 -5.04
CA VAL A 258 14.33 17.54 -4.50
C VAL A 258 14.59 17.22 -3.04
N VAL A 259 13.67 17.56 -2.15
CA VAL A 259 13.73 17.23 -0.71
C VAL A 259 12.74 16.10 -0.41
N SER A 260 13.15 14.98 0.20
CA SER A 260 12.31 13.78 0.26
C SER A 260 12.34 13.01 1.57
N ALA A 261 11.18 12.52 2.03
CA ALA A 261 11.06 11.68 3.24
C ALA A 261 11.06 10.19 2.95
N ALA A 262 11.10 9.81 1.67
CA ALA A 262 11.05 8.44 1.20
C ALA A 262 11.94 8.31 -0.03
N LEU A 263 12.39 7.11 -0.36
CA LEU A 263 13.10 6.89 -1.61
C LEU A 263 12.17 7.22 -2.79
N PRO A 264 12.43 8.27 -3.60
CA PRO A 264 11.68 8.45 -4.82
C PRO A 264 11.94 7.26 -5.77
N PRO A 265 10.92 6.79 -6.51
CA PRO A 265 11.15 5.90 -7.66
C PRO A 265 12.19 6.54 -8.58
N LEU A 266 12.99 5.73 -9.30
CA LEU A 266 13.97 6.27 -10.25
C LEU A 266 13.31 7.33 -11.14
N LEU A 267 13.88 8.54 -11.10
CA LEU A 267 13.44 9.64 -11.92
C LEU A 267 13.99 9.37 -13.33
N LEU A 268 13.09 9.18 -14.30
CA LEU A 268 13.48 9.16 -15.70
C LEU A 268 14.14 10.51 -16.03
N GLY A 269 15.46 10.50 -16.22
CA GLY A 269 16.24 11.66 -16.65
C GLY A 269 16.78 12.59 -15.54
N SER A 270 16.43 12.39 -14.27
CA SER A 270 16.92 13.23 -13.16
C SER A 270 17.76 12.39 -12.20
N ILE A 271 19.02 12.21 -12.54
CA ILE A 271 19.99 11.61 -11.63
C ILE A 271 20.70 12.76 -10.91
N PHE A 272 20.86 12.63 -9.59
CA PHE A 272 21.34 13.70 -8.73
C PHE A 272 22.86 13.60 -8.63
N LEU A 273 23.58 14.69 -8.89
CA LEU A 273 25.04 14.71 -8.70
C LEU A 273 25.38 14.58 -7.21
N LEU A 274 24.53 15.18 -6.37
CA LEU A 274 24.67 15.23 -4.92
C LEU A 274 23.47 14.61 -4.21
N VAL A 275 23.74 13.72 -3.25
CA VAL A 275 22.75 13.21 -2.29
C VAL A 275 23.11 13.64 -0.88
N ILE A 276 22.20 14.27 -0.16
CA ILE A 276 22.36 14.63 1.25
C ILE A 276 21.37 13.81 2.07
N ILE A 277 21.80 13.21 3.16
CA ILE A 277 20.95 12.53 4.13
C ILE A 277 21.03 13.32 5.43
N GLN A 278 19.95 14.03 5.80
CA GLN A 278 19.95 14.98 6.92
C GLN A 278 20.12 14.31 8.28
N ALA A 279 19.71 13.04 8.40
CA ALA A 279 19.83 12.30 9.64
C ALA A 279 19.87 10.79 9.36
N PRO A 280 20.51 9.97 10.21
CA PRO A 280 20.58 8.52 10.03
C PRO A 280 19.28 7.82 10.44
N PHE A 281 18.12 8.46 10.25
CA PHE A 281 16.81 7.96 10.65
C PHE A 281 15.75 8.13 9.56
N THR A 282 14.79 7.22 9.52
CA THR A 282 13.49 7.42 8.86
C THR A 282 12.41 7.36 9.93
N GLY A 283 11.71 8.47 10.15
CA GLY A 283 10.83 8.61 11.31
C GLY A 283 11.62 8.48 12.61
N ARG A 284 11.39 7.39 13.34
CA ARG A 284 12.11 7.04 14.58
C ARG A 284 13.09 5.87 14.41
N GLU A 285 13.05 5.21 13.27
CA GLU A 285 13.87 4.04 12.99
C GLU A 285 15.24 4.46 12.46
N PHE A 286 16.30 3.87 13.00
CA PHE A 286 17.64 4.07 12.46
C PHE A 286 17.76 3.44 11.07
N LEU A 287 18.46 4.12 10.15
CA LEU A 287 18.62 3.65 8.78
C LEU A 287 19.38 2.33 8.74
N THR A 288 18.77 1.30 8.15
CA THR A 288 19.47 0.07 7.82
C THR A 288 20.51 0.33 6.73
N ARG A 289 21.53 -0.53 6.67
CA ARG A 289 22.57 -0.43 5.62
C ARG A 289 21.98 -0.49 4.20
N ALA A 290 20.97 -1.33 3.99
CA ALA A 290 20.30 -1.44 2.70
C ALA A 290 19.63 -0.12 2.30
N ARG A 291 18.84 0.48 3.21
CA ARG A 291 18.19 1.79 2.97
C ARG A 291 19.22 2.89 2.72
N TYR A 292 20.27 2.94 3.53
CA TYR A 292 21.37 3.89 3.32
C TYR A 292 22.00 3.73 1.93
N LYS A 293 22.34 2.49 1.51
CA LYS A 293 22.92 2.21 0.19
C LYS A 293 22.00 2.59 -0.97
N GLN A 294 20.69 2.39 -0.82
CA GLN A 294 19.72 2.84 -1.83
C GLN A 294 19.67 4.36 -1.96
N MET A 295 19.79 5.08 -0.85
CA MET A 295 19.79 6.53 -0.83
C MET A 295 21.04 7.08 -1.51
N VAL A 296 22.23 6.64 -1.09
CA VAL A 296 23.50 7.13 -1.68
C VAL A 296 23.72 6.62 -3.10
N GLY A 297 23.17 5.47 -3.47
CA GLY A 297 23.19 4.97 -4.86
C GLY A 297 22.38 5.82 -5.84
N ARG A 298 21.70 6.87 -5.38
CA ARG A 298 21.10 7.91 -6.24
C ARG A 298 22.09 9.00 -6.66
N ALA A 299 23.30 9.03 -6.09
CA ALA A 299 24.34 10.01 -6.41
C ALA A 299 25.12 9.60 -7.67
N GLY A 300 25.26 10.53 -8.61
CA GLY A 300 26.04 10.40 -9.84
C GLY A 300 25.31 9.69 -10.99
N ARG A 301 25.50 10.19 -12.21
CA ARG A 301 24.96 9.66 -13.47
C ARG A 301 25.84 8.56 -14.05
N ALA A 302 25.33 7.33 -14.05
CA ALA A 302 25.94 6.24 -14.78
C ALA A 302 26.15 6.63 -16.26
N GLY A 303 27.41 6.72 -16.68
CA GLY A 303 27.81 7.07 -18.06
C GLY A 303 27.77 8.56 -18.41
N LEU A 304 27.46 9.48 -17.48
CA LEU A 304 27.52 10.94 -17.74
C LEU A 304 28.41 11.69 -16.75
N ASP A 305 28.38 11.34 -15.46
CA ASP A 305 29.20 11.99 -14.45
C ASP A 305 30.50 11.21 -14.24
N THR A 306 31.59 11.93 -13.97
CA THR A 306 32.87 11.34 -13.56
C THR A 306 32.79 10.77 -12.14
N SER A 307 32.00 11.39 -11.28
CA SER A 307 31.75 10.98 -9.89
C SER A 307 30.45 11.59 -9.37
N GLY A 308 29.83 10.96 -8.37
CA GLY A 308 28.72 11.52 -7.60
C GLY A 308 29.10 11.62 -6.13
N GLU A 309 28.54 12.60 -5.41
CA GLU A 309 28.84 12.82 -4.00
C GLU A 309 27.64 12.50 -3.11
N SER A 310 27.90 11.94 -1.92
CA SER A 310 26.87 11.72 -0.92
C SER A 310 27.33 12.15 0.48
N PHE A 311 26.50 12.90 1.19
CA PHE A 311 26.75 13.36 2.56
C PHE A 311 25.72 12.77 3.51
N LEU A 312 26.17 12.24 4.65
CA LEU A 312 25.31 11.86 5.78
C LEU A 312 25.62 12.80 6.93
N ILE A 313 24.64 13.62 7.31
CA ILE A 313 24.75 14.55 8.43
C ILE A 313 24.52 13.78 9.72
N LEU A 314 25.46 13.92 10.66
CA LEU A 314 25.49 13.20 11.92
C LEU A 314 25.74 14.14 13.09
N GLN A 315 25.09 13.84 14.20
CA GLN A 315 25.52 14.36 15.50
C GLN A 315 26.70 13.53 16.02
N PRO A 316 27.62 14.10 16.82
CA PRO A 316 28.79 13.38 17.32
C PRO A 316 28.46 12.04 18.01
N GLN A 317 27.35 11.97 18.72
CA GLN A 317 26.90 10.77 19.44
C GLN A 317 26.48 9.62 18.51
N GLN A 318 26.10 9.92 17.26
CA GLN A 318 25.60 8.95 16.29
C GLN A 318 26.73 8.26 15.52
N LEU A 319 27.93 8.83 15.53
CA LEU A 319 29.06 8.39 14.72
C LEU A 319 29.40 6.90 14.96
N PHE A 320 29.46 6.50 16.23
CA PHE A 320 29.78 5.10 16.58
C PHE A 320 28.74 4.12 16.04
N GLN A 321 27.44 4.42 16.22
CA GLN A 321 26.35 3.57 15.75
C GLN A 321 26.35 3.40 14.22
N VAL A 322 26.59 4.49 13.49
CA VAL A 322 26.73 4.48 12.02
C VAL A 322 27.92 3.62 11.59
N MET A 323 29.09 3.84 12.21
CA MET A 323 30.31 3.10 11.88
C MET A 323 30.18 1.60 12.12
N MET A 324 29.43 1.18 13.15
CA MET A 324 29.15 -0.24 13.41
C MET A 324 28.09 -0.80 12.46
N SER A 325 26.98 -0.08 12.26
CA SER A 325 25.83 -0.58 11.50
C SER A 325 26.10 -0.73 10.01
N TYR A 326 27.04 0.04 9.47
CA TYR A 326 27.35 0.03 8.03
C TYR A 326 28.56 -0.84 7.67
N LYS A 327 29.33 -1.35 8.63
CA LYS A 327 30.39 -2.35 8.39
C LYS A 327 29.78 -3.77 8.25
N GLY A 328 30.04 -4.48 7.14
CA GLY A 328 29.61 -5.89 6.96
C GLY A 328 29.23 -6.28 5.52
N GLU A 329 28.49 -7.36 5.30
CA GLU A 329 27.78 -7.76 4.05
C GLU A 329 26.24 -7.63 4.22
N CYS A 330 25.44 -7.66 3.15
CA CYS A 330 23.99 -7.41 3.23
C CYS A 330 23.22 -8.68 3.62
N GLU A 331 22.33 -8.59 4.62
CA GLU A 331 21.61 -9.73 5.21
C GLU A 331 20.60 -10.41 4.27
N ALA A 332 20.08 -9.71 3.25
CA ALA A 332 19.08 -10.26 2.33
C ALA A 332 19.58 -11.47 1.51
N PHE A 333 20.88 -11.55 1.25
CA PHE A 333 21.50 -12.67 0.55
C PHE A 333 21.40 -13.98 1.36
N TRP A 334 21.48 -13.87 2.69
CA TRP A 334 21.38 -15.00 3.60
C TRP A 334 19.95 -15.55 3.66
N ALA A 335 18.91 -14.72 3.58
CA ALA A 335 17.51 -15.16 3.60
C ALA A 335 17.14 -16.05 2.39
N LEU A 336 17.71 -15.77 1.21
CA LEU A 336 17.51 -16.59 0.00
C LEU A 336 18.30 -17.91 0.03
N GLN A 337 19.47 -17.92 0.70
CA GLN A 337 20.33 -19.10 0.82
C GLN A 337 20.06 -19.96 2.06
N ALA A 338 19.42 -19.44 3.11
CA ALA A 338 19.07 -20.16 4.33
C ALA A 338 18.13 -21.36 4.08
N SER A 339 17.48 -21.42 2.91
CA SER A 339 16.81 -22.62 2.40
C SER A 339 17.76 -23.81 2.18
N ARG A 340 19.08 -23.64 2.23
CA ARG A 340 20.07 -24.71 2.03
C ARG A 340 20.84 -25.12 3.29
N ASN A 341 20.76 -24.39 4.41
CA ASN A 341 21.43 -24.75 5.66
C ASN A 341 20.58 -24.31 6.87
N PRO A 342 19.93 -25.23 7.60
CA PRO A 342 19.07 -24.89 8.72
C PRO A 342 19.92 -24.65 9.99
N THR A 343 20.45 -23.45 10.17
CA THR A 343 20.99 -23.02 11.47
C THR A 343 19.89 -22.36 12.30
N SER A 344 18.88 -23.16 12.64
CA SER A 344 18.04 -23.05 13.84
C SER A 344 17.03 -24.20 13.76
N THR A 345 16.95 -24.98 14.83
CA THR A 345 16.00 -26.09 15.02
C THR A 345 14.58 -25.54 15.18
N ILE A 346 14.05 -24.87 14.16
CA ILE A 346 12.63 -24.60 14.06
C ILE A 346 11.98 -25.89 13.59
N ASP A 347 11.18 -26.51 14.45
CA ASP A 347 10.32 -27.62 14.04
C ASP A 347 9.25 -27.09 13.08
N VAL A 348 9.55 -27.20 11.79
CA VAL A 348 8.67 -26.77 10.70
C VAL A 348 7.34 -27.51 10.76
N ASN A 349 7.35 -28.79 11.14
CA ASN A 349 6.13 -29.60 11.20
C ASN A 349 5.21 -29.11 12.32
N ALA A 350 5.77 -28.79 13.50
CA ALA A 350 5.00 -28.20 14.60
C ALA A 350 4.35 -26.86 14.19
N LYS A 351 5.10 -25.97 13.52
CA LYS A 351 4.56 -24.68 13.05
C LYS A 351 3.50 -24.84 11.96
N VAL A 352 3.68 -25.79 11.04
CA VAL A 352 2.67 -26.09 10.01
C VAL A 352 1.40 -26.62 10.67
N LYS A 353 1.52 -27.51 11.66
CA LYS A 353 0.38 -28.03 12.41
C LYS A 353 -0.38 -26.94 13.15
N GLU A 354 0.34 -26.05 13.84
CA GLU A 354 -0.24 -24.86 14.49
C GLU A 354 -0.98 -23.97 13.49
N LEU A 355 -0.38 -23.70 12.33
CA LEU A 355 -1.00 -22.90 11.28
C LEU A 355 -2.28 -23.56 10.74
N VAL A 356 -2.25 -24.86 10.46
CA VAL A 356 -3.41 -25.62 9.98
C VAL A 356 -4.54 -25.58 11.00
N GLU A 357 -4.24 -25.77 12.29
CA GLU A 357 -5.24 -25.66 13.36
C GLU A 357 -5.82 -24.25 13.46
N ARG A 358 -4.98 -23.22 13.34
CA ARG A 358 -5.41 -21.82 13.32
C ARG A 358 -6.36 -21.54 12.15
N LEU A 359 -6.03 -22.01 10.95
CA LEU A 359 -6.87 -21.85 9.76
C LEU A 359 -8.18 -22.63 9.86
N ARG A 360 -8.14 -23.83 10.45
CA ARG A 360 -9.34 -24.64 10.73
C ARG A 360 -10.27 -23.95 11.72
N LYS A 361 -9.74 -23.38 12.82
CA LYS A 361 -10.53 -22.58 13.79
C LYS A 361 -11.20 -21.37 13.14
N LYS A 362 -10.62 -20.83 12.06
CA LYS A 362 -11.19 -19.75 11.23
C LYS A 362 -12.16 -20.25 10.15
N GLY A 363 -12.43 -21.55 10.08
CA GLY A 363 -13.31 -22.15 9.08
C GLY A 363 -12.76 -22.12 7.65
N LEU A 364 -11.47 -21.86 7.45
CA LEU A 364 -10.82 -21.76 6.13
C LEU A 364 -10.38 -23.13 5.58
N VAL A 365 -10.10 -24.08 6.48
CA VAL A 365 -9.68 -25.45 6.15
C VAL A 365 -10.64 -26.44 6.81
N ARG A 366 -11.02 -27.47 6.06
CA ARG A 366 -11.83 -28.61 6.50
C ARG A 366 -10.95 -29.87 6.53
N VAL A 367 -11.25 -30.77 7.45
CA VAL A 367 -10.64 -32.10 7.49
C VAL A 367 -11.63 -33.08 6.87
N LYS A 368 -11.21 -33.77 5.81
CA LYS A 368 -11.90 -34.93 5.27
C LYS A 368 -11.54 -36.11 6.17
N LEU A 369 -12.48 -36.53 7.01
CA LEU A 369 -12.36 -37.69 7.90
C LEU A 369 -12.47 -38.98 7.05
N GLU A 370 -11.53 -39.23 6.15
CA GLU A 370 -11.64 -40.39 5.25
C GLU A 370 -11.45 -41.74 5.93
N ASN A 371 -11.07 -41.82 7.22
CA ASN A 371 -10.90 -43.10 7.90
C ASN A 371 -11.38 -43.18 9.37
N ARG A 372 -12.16 -42.21 9.88
CA ARG A 372 -12.63 -42.24 11.29
C ARG A 372 -14.06 -42.75 11.49
N LEU A 373 -14.80 -43.01 10.42
CA LEU A 373 -16.14 -43.56 10.49
C LEU A 373 -16.22 -44.84 9.65
N HIS A 374 -15.81 -45.95 10.25
CA HIS A 374 -16.41 -47.23 9.90
C HIS A 374 -17.77 -47.33 10.60
N SER A 375 -18.79 -46.71 10.01
CA SER A 375 -20.19 -47.16 10.13
C SER A 375 -20.97 -46.71 8.90
N PRO A 376 -21.82 -47.57 8.32
CA PRO A 376 -22.41 -47.33 7.01
C PRO A 376 -23.68 -46.47 7.07
N ALA A 377 -23.94 -45.78 5.95
CA ALA A 377 -25.17 -45.03 5.57
C ALA A 377 -25.32 -43.63 6.23
N LYS A 378 -25.51 -42.51 5.50
CA LYS A 378 -26.29 -42.23 4.29
C LYS A 378 -25.66 -41.08 3.48
N GLN A 379 -25.88 -41.06 2.17
CA GLN A 379 -25.56 -39.93 1.27
C GLN A 379 -26.16 -38.61 1.79
N GLU A 380 -25.32 -37.66 2.19
CA GLU A 380 -25.70 -36.26 2.37
C GLU A 380 -25.82 -35.60 0.99
N LYS A 381 -27.04 -35.18 0.64
CA LYS A 381 -27.29 -34.22 -0.44
C LYS A 381 -27.05 -32.82 0.11
N ASP A 382 -26.24 -32.06 -0.62
CA ASP A 382 -26.06 -30.62 -0.49
C ASP A 382 -27.39 -29.87 -0.47
N SER A 383 -27.69 -29.18 0.62
CA SER A 383 -28.63 -28.05 0.62
C SER A 383 -28.40 -27.15 1.82
N TYR A 384 -27.81 -25.98 1.59
CA TYR A 384 -27.92 -24.85 2.52
C TYR A 384 -28.58 -23.68 1.77
N CYS A 385 -29.90 -23.60 1.90
CA CYS A 385 -30.69 -22.40 1.63
C CYS A 385 -31.40 -22.04 2.94
N PRO A 386 -31.39 -20.80 3.42
CA PRO A 386 -32.29 -20.41 4.49
C PRO A 386 -33.67 -20.11 3.89
N ALA A 387 -34.67 -20.87 4.35
CA ALA A 387 -36.06 -20.76 3.94
C ALA A 387 -36.72 -19.51 4.52
N GLN A 388 -37.56 -18.88 3.69
CA GLN A 388 -38.69 -18.05 4.09
C GLN A 388 -39.67 -18.85 4.96
N ARG A 389 -40.35 -18.19 5.91
CA ARG A 389 -41.74 -18.46 6.40
C ARG A 389 -42.10 -17.37 7.42
N THR A 390 -43.01 -16.44 7.10
CA THR A 390 -44.47 -16.46 7.32
C THR A 390 -44.89 -16.70 8.78
N THR A 391 -45.38 -15.61 9.39
CA THR A 391 -46.48 -15.46 10.37
C THR A 391 -46.95 -16.69 11.15
N GLU A 392 -46.90 -16.59 12.49
CA GLU A 392 -48.09 -16.69 13.37
C GLU A 392 -47.76 -16.32 14.83
N ASN A 393 -48.72 -15.66 15.48
CA ASN A 393 -48.75 -15.20 16.88
C ASN A 393 -48.80 -16.37 17.88
N VAL A 394 -48.17 -16.23 19.05
CA VAL A 394 -48.78 -16.36 20.41
C VAL A 394 -47.92 -15.56 21.40
N GLY A 395 -48.55 -14.76 22.28
CA GLY A 395 -47.90 -13.79 23.16
C GLY A 395 -47.51 -14.26 24.56
N GLY A 396 -47.17 -13.29 25.42
CA GLY A 396 -47.14 -13.45 26.89
C GLY A 396 -45.81 -13.14 27.60
N VAL A 397 -45.58 -11.85 27.87
CA VAL A 397 -45.04 -11.18 29.09
C VAL A 397 -43.94 -11.87 29.94
N GLY A 398 -42.87 -11.10 30.20
CA GLY A 398 -42.00 -11.27 31.37
C GLY A 398 -40.71 -10.45 31.28
N GLU A 399 -40.66 -9.31 31.98
CA GLU A 399 -39.47 -8.47 32.19
C GLU A 399 -38.43 -9.18 33.08
N GLU A 400 -37.14 -9.12 32.74
CA GLU A 400 -36.04 -8.93 33.70
C GLU A 400 -34.69 -8.65 33.00
N SER A 401 -33.83 -7.88 33.68
CA SER A 401 -32.69 -7.09 33.17
C SER A 401 -31.40 -7.88 32.85
N PRO A 402 -30.49 -7.43 31.95
CA PRO A 402 -29.22 -8.12 31.71
C PRO A 402 -28.02 -7.48 32.42
N GLY A 403 -27.34 -8.30 33.23
CA GLY A 403 -25.97 -8.08 33.69
C GLY A 403 -24.94 -8.57 32.65
N SER A 404 -23.96 -7.72 32.38
CA SER A 404 -22.62 -7.92 31.81
C SER A 404 -22.17 -9.33 31.38
N THR A 405 -21.86 -9.50 30.09
CA THR A 405 -20.58 -10.05 29.56
C THR A 405 -20.51 -9.73 28.06
N SER A 406 -19.42 -9.08 27.64
CA SER A 406 -19.15 -8.72 26.25
C SER A 406 -18.52 -9.91 25.52
N GLY A 407 -19.36 -10.72 24.90
CA GLY A 407 -18.97 -11.78 23.97
C GLY A 407 -19.45 -11.46 22.56
N LEU A 408 -18.63 -11.79 21.56
CA LEU A 408 -19.03 -11.86 20.14
C LEU A 408 -20.43 -12.50 20.00
N PRO A 409 -21.29 -12.06 19.06
CA PRO A 409 -22.54 -12.76 18.81
C PRO A 409 -22.20 -14.20 18.40
N ALA A 410 -22.60 -15.13 19.26
CA ALA A 410 -22.34 -16.54 19.12
C ALA A 410 -22.92 -17.05 17.79
N LEU A 411 -22.09 -17.79 17.05
CA LEU A 411 -22.46 -18.64 15.92
C LEU A 411 -23.44 -19.74 16.38
N HIS A 412 -24.66 -19.39 16.77
CA HIS A 412 -25.71 -20.33 17.13
C HIS A 412 -26.46 -20.77 15.87
N SER A 413 -25.90 -21.78 15.20
CA SER A 413 -26.61 -22.93 14.61
C SER A 413 -25.66 -23.84 13.83
N LEU A 414 -24.41 -24.01 14.30
CA LEU A 414 -23.59 -25.14 13.87
C LEU A 414 -24.13 -26.39 14.57
N ASP A 415 -24.66 -27.30 13.76
CA ASP A 415 -25.16 -28.61 14.15
C ASP A 415 -24.20 -29.29 15.16
N LYS A 416 -24.73 -29.96 16.20
CA LYS A 416 -23.95 -30.49 17.33
C LYS A 416 -22.84 -31.47 16.87
N ASN A 417 -23.01 -32.09 15.70
CA ASN A 417 -22.04 -32.97 15.07
C ASN A 417 -20.85 -32.21 14.44
N VAL A 418 -21.05 -30.96 14.02
CA VAL A 418 -20.01 -30.11 13.44
C VAL A 418 -19.12 -29.50 14.54
N ALA A 419 -19.70 -29.16 15.70
CA ALA A 419 -18.93 -28.72 16.87
C ALA A 419 -17.93 -29.81 17.35
N HIS A 420 -18.32 -31.08 17.30
CA HIS A 420 -17.45 -32.21 17.62
C HIS A 420 -16.33 -32.39 16.58
N ALA A 421 -16.61 -32.11 15.30
CA ALA A 421 -15.62 -32.11 14.22
C ALA A 421 -14.62 -30.92 14.29
N PHE A 422 -14.87 -29.89 15.11
CA PHE A 422 -13.92 -28.79 15.36
C PHE A 422 -13.05 -29.01 16.61
N ALA A 423 -13.37 -29.98 17.47
CA ALA A 423 -12.70 -30.20 18.75
C ALA A 423 -11.49 -31.17 18.70
N CYS A 424 -11.42 -32.09 17.74
CA CYS A 424 -10.29 -33.04 17.65
C CYS A 424 -9.06 -32.43 16.96
N PRO A 425 -7.83 -32.54 17.49
CA PRO A 425 -6.60 -32.10 16.81
C PRO A 425 -6.43 -32.75 15.44
N VAL A 426 -5.79 -32.06 14.50
CA VAL A 426 -5.47 -32.63 13.17
C VAL A 426 -4.42 -33.72 13.34
N ALA A 427 -4.72 -34.94 12.90
CA ALA A 427 -3.76 -36.04 12.84
C ALA A 427 -3.00 -36.03 11.52
N ASP A 428 -1.82 -36.65 11.50
CA ASP A 428 -0.96 -36.66 10.30
C ASP A 428 -1.57 -37.47 9.13
N SER A 429 -2.54 -38.34 9.43
CA SER A 429 -3.32 -39.12 8.45
C SER A 429 -4.55 -38.39 7.89
N ASP A 430 -4.86 -37.20 8.39
CA ASP A 430 -6.08 -36.49 8.02
C ASP A 430 -5.91 -35.79 6.66
N VAL A 431 -6.88 -35.99 5.75
CA VAL A 431 -6.86 -35.34 4.43
C VAL A 431 -7.45 -33.93 4.57
N LEU A 432 -6.65 -32.90 4.29
CA LEU A 432 -7.10 -31.51 4.36
C LEU A 432 -7.76 -31.07 3.06
N THR A 433 -8.87 -30.36 3.17
CA THR A 433 -9.60 -29.75 2.05
C THR A 433 -9.86 -28.28 2.35
N VAL A 434 -9.80 -27.42 1.32
CA VAL A 434 -10.07 -25.99 1.49
C VAL A 434 -11.58 -25.78 1.58
N SER A 435 -12.05 -24.98 2.55
CA SER A 435 -13.48 -24.68 2.69
C SER A 435 -13.96 -23.73 1.59
N ARG A 436 -15.28 -23.50 1.45
CA ARG A 436 -15.81 -22.45 0.55
C ARG A 436 -15.26 -21.07 0.91
N LEU A 437 -15.16 -20.77 2.20
CA LEU A 437 -14.61 -19.50 2.70
C LEU A 437 -13.12 -19.39 2.39
N GLY A 438 -12.38 -20.50 2.53
CA GLY A 438 -10.98 -20.58 2.12
C GLY A 438 -10.79 -20.33 0.62
N HIS A 439 -11.61 -20.94 -0.23
CA HIS A 439 -11.58 -20.70 -1.68
C HIS A 439 -11.90 -19.24 -2.01
N ALA A 440 -12.92 -18.65 -1.39
CA ALA A 440 -13.24 -17.23 -1.57
C ALA A 440 -12.10 -16.31 -1.15
N ALA A 441 -11.45 -16.60 0.00
CA ALA A 441 -10.31 -15.83 0.48
C ALA A 441 -9.11 -15.86 -0.50
N ILE A 442 -8.80 -17.05 -1.03
CA ILE A 442 -7.71 -17.24 -2.01
C ILE A 442 -8.05 -16.52 -3.33
N LYS A 443 -9.28 -16.73 -3.84
CA LYS A 443 -9.77 -16.11 -5.08
C LYS A 443 -9.83 -14.57 -4.99
N GLY A 444 -10.26 -14.05 -3.84
CA GLY A 444 -10.29 -12.62 -3.54
C GLY A 444 -8.92 -12.01 -3.20
N ASN A 445 -7.88 -12.83 -3.04
CA ASN A 445 -6.59 -12.41 -2.50
C ASN A 445 -6.74 -11.61 -1.19
N VAL A 446 -7.65 -12.07 -0.32
CA VAL A 446 -7.93 -11.46 0.99
C VAL A 446 -7.06 -12.13 2.03
N ASP A 447 -6.48 -11.34 2.93
CA ASP A 447 -5.73 -11.87 4.07
C ASP A 447 -6.58 -12.89 4.84
N LEU A 448 -6.04 -14.09 5.03
CA LEU A 448 -6.71 -15.18 5.73
C LEU A 448 -7.12 -14.79 7.14
N ASP A 449 -6.39 -13.88 7.78
CA ASP A 449 -6.73 -13.40 9.10
C ASP A 449 -7.93 -12.45 9.10
N LEU A 450 -8.23 -11.80 7.97
CA LEU A 450 -9.36 -10.88 7.78
C LEU A 450 -10.55 -11.51 7.05
N ALA A 451 -10.37 -12.63 6.35
CA ALA A 451 -11.41 -13.27 5.54
C ALA A 451 -12.70 -13.57 6.32
N GLY A 452 -12.57 -14.05 7.57
CA GLY A 452 -13.73 -14.30 8.43
C GLY A 452 -14.48 -13.02 8.81
N ARG A 453 -13.77 -11.93 9.09
CA ARG A 453 -14.38 -10.62 9.38
C ARG A 453 -15.10 -10.06 8.15
N LEU A 454 -14.47 -10.13 6.98
CA LEU A 454 -15.09 -9.72 5.72
C LEU A 454 -16.37 -10.51 5.43
N TYR A 455 -16.33 -11.83 5.59
CA TYR A 455 -17.51 -12.67 5.40
C TYR A 455 -18.66 -12.26 6.34
N THR A 456 -18.38 -12.06 7.62
CA THR A 456 -19.39 -11.61 8.59
C THR A 456 -19.95 -10.24 8.23
N ASP A 457 -19.11 -9.25 7.90
CA ASP A 457 -19.55 -7.91 7.50
C ASP A 457 -20.46 -7.97 6.27
N LEU A 458 -20.13 -8.81 5.28
CA LEU A 458 -20.94 -9.00 4.07
C LEU A 458 -22.25 -9.76 4.34
N CYS A 459 -22.27 -10.73 5.26
CA CYS A 459 -23.50 -11.39 5.70
C CYS A 459 -24.47 -10.40 6.35
N VAL A 460 -23.97 -9.56 7.26
CA VAL A 460 -24.76 -8.49 7.91
C VAL A 460 -25.26 -7.49 6.86
N ALA A 461 -24.38 -7.10 5.93
CA ALA A 461 -24.75 -6.19 4.86
C ALA A 461 -25.82 -6.77 3.94
N ARG A 462 -25.79 -8.07 3.61
CA ARG A 462 -26.80 -8.71 2.75
C ARG A 462 -28.22 -8.53 3.30
N GLU A 463 -28.39 -8.64 4.61
CA GLU A 463 -29.72 -8.55 5.24
C GLU A 463 -30.26 -7.12 5.27
N ASN A 464 -29.38 -6.11 5.28
CA ASN A 464 -29.73 -4.71 5.47
C ASN A 464 -28.95 -3.78 4.51
N LEU A 465 -28.80 -4.18 3.24
CA LEU A 465 -28.02 -3.41 2.28
C LEU A 465 -28.77 -2.14 1.90
N ALA A 466 -28.28 -0.98 2.37
CA ALA A 466 -28.76 0.32 1.92
C ALA A 466 -28.36 0.54 0.45
N VAL A 467 -29.30 0.28 -0.47
CA VAL A 467 -29.10 0.45 -1.93
C VAL A 467 -29.38 1.86 -2.42
N ASN A 468 -30.07 2.68 -1.62
CA ASN A 468 -30.39 4.08 -1.94
C ASN A 468 -29.20 5.03 -1.72
N SER A 469 -28.11 4.55 -1.09
CA SER A 469 -26.89 5.30 -0.84
C SER A 469 -25.67 4.44 -1.13
N HIS A 470 -24.59 5.07 -1.58
CA HIS A 470 -23.32 4.39 -1.82
C HIS A 470 -22.49 4.24 -0.54
N LEU A 471 -22.84 4.91 0.56
CA LEU A 471 -22.05 4.95 1.78
C LEU A 471 -21.81 3.55 2.38
N HIS A 472 -22.83 2.68 2.38
CA HIS A 472 -22.68 1.33 2.92
C HIS A 472 -21.72 0.48 2.07
N LEU A 473 -21.83 0.55 0.74
CA LEU A 473 -20.90 -0.13 -0.17
C LEU A 473 -19.48 0.40 0.00
N LEU A 474 -19.31 1.72 0.12
CA LEU A 474 -18.01 2.35 0.38
C LEU A 474 -17.41 1.90 1.72
N TYR A 475 -18.23 1.73 2.76
CA TYR A 475 -17.79 1.16 4.03
C TYR A 475 -17.27 -0.27 3.88
N LEU A 476 -18.00 -1.13 3.16
CA LEU A 476 -17.62 -2.54 2.96
C LEU A 476 -16.30 -2.68 2.19
N VAL A 477 -16.04 -1.79 1.24
CA VAL A 477 -14.78 -1.76 0.46
C VAL A 477 -13.71 -0.84 1.07
N THR A 478 -13.96 -0.26 2.24
CA THR A 478 -12.92 0.45 2.98
C THR A 478 -11.98 -0.59 3.61
N PRO A 479 -10.66 -0.57 3.32
CA PRO A 479 -9.71 -1.54 3.84
C PRO A 479 -9.70 -1.60 5.38
N TYR A 480 -9.49 -2.80 5.94
CA TYR A 480 -9.44 -3.01 7.39
C TYR A 480 -8.13 -2.52 8.03
N GLN A 481 -7.04 -2.51 7.26
CA GLN A 481 -5.73 -2.10 7.75
C GLN A 481 -5.55 -0.59 7.63
N PRO A 482 -4.94 0.08 8.63
CA PRO A 482 -4.65 1.50 8.56
C PRO A 482 -3.62 1.77 7.46
N LEU A 483 -4.02 2.47 6.39
CA LEU A 483 -3.15 2.82 5.26
C LEU A 483 -2.01 3.77 5.67
N SER A 484 -2.27 4.55 6.71
CA SER A 484 -1.34 5.30 7.55
C SER A 484 -2.18 5.80 8.71
N SER A 485 -1.66 5.86 9.94
CA SER A 485 -2.43 6.36 11.10
C SER A 485 -2.92 7.78 10.86
N THR A 486 -4.13 7.93 10.31
CA THR A 486 -4.79 9.22 10.17
C THR A 486 -5.51 9.45 11.48
N PRO A 487 -5.16 10.51 12.22
CA PRO A 487 -5.90 10.81 13.44
C PRO A 487 -7.33 11.15 13.03
N LEU A 488 -8.28 10.35 13.48
CA LEU A 488 -9.69 10.73 13.45
C LEU A 488 -9.81 12.08 14.16
N VAL A 489 -10.35 13.08 13.47
CA VAL A 489 -10.60 14.40 14.05
C VAL A 489 -12.05 14.43 14.51
N PRO A 490 -12.35 14.42 15.83
CA PRO A 490 -13.71 14.23 16.32
C PRO A 490 -14.69 15.32 15.87
N ASP A 491 -14.25 16.57 15.78
CA ASP A 491 -15.09 17.66 15.27
C ASP A 491 -15.44 17.50 13.79
N VAL A 492 -14.50 17.00 12.98
CA VAL A 492 -14.74 16.71 11.55
C VAL A 492 -15.70 15.54 11.42
N LEU A 493 -15.52 14.47 12.20
CA LEU A 493 -16.47 13.35 12.22
C LEU A 493 -17.87 13.84 12.57
N TYR A 494 -18.00 14.70 13.59
CA TYR A 494 -19.27 15.30 13.97
C TYR A 494 -19.90 16.11 12.84
N ALA A 495 -19.13 17.02 12.23
CA ALA A 495 -19.63 17.83 11.12
C ALA A 495 -20.05 16.97 9.91
N ALA A 496 -19.24 15.97 9.54
CA ALA A 496 -19.54 15.07 8.44
C ALA A 496 -20.77 14.19 8.73
N TYR A 497 -20.95 13.73 9.98
CA TYR A 497 -22.12 12.97 10.40
C TYR A 497 -23.40 13.83 10.34
N MET A 498 -23.34 15.09 10.79
CA MET A 498 -24.50 16.00 10.76
C MET A 498 -24.90 16.42 9.34
N ALA A 499 -24.01 16.27 8.37
CA ALA A 499 -24.30 16.53 6.95
C ALA A 499 -24.92 15.31 6.23
N LEU A 500 -25.08 14.16 6.90
CA LEU A 500 -25.65 12.95 6.29
C LEU A 500 -27.16 13.08 6.09
N GLY A 501 -27.65 12.55 4.96
CA GLY A 501 -29.07 12.37 4.72
C GLY A 501 -29.65 11.20 5.51
N GLU A 502 -30.98 11.04 5.45
CA GLU A 502 -31.68 9.98 6.20
C GLU A 502 -31.23 8.57 5.82
N GLU A 503 -30.92 8.32 4.54
CA GLU A 503 -30.45 7.01 4.08
C GLU A 503 -29.04 6.71 4.61
N GLU A 504 -28.13 7.68 4.59
CA GLU A 504 -26.78 7.53 5.17
C GLU A 504 -26.83 7.40 6.71
N LEU A 505 -27.73 8.11 7.38
CA LEU A 505 -27.93 7.98 8.82
C LEU A 505 -28.44 6.59 9.20
N LYS A 506 -29.25 5.94 8.36
CA LYS A 506 -29.62 4.52 8.55
C LYS A 506 -28.39 3.62 8.50
N VAL A 507 -27.46 3.87 7.58
CA VAL A 507 -26.18 3.13 7.49
C VAL A 507 -25.34 3.33 8.76
N ALA A 508 -25.21 4.57 9.23
CA ALA A 508 -24.47 4.85 10.45
C ALA A 508 -25.06 4.13 11.67
N ARG A 509 -26.40 4.14 11.80
CA ARG A 509 -27.12 3.41 12.86
C ARG A 509 -26.94 1.89 12.76
N LEU A 510 -26.92 1.33 11.55
CA LEU A 510 -26.64 -0.10 11.33
C LEU A 510 -25.24 -0.50 11.86
N LEU A 511 -24.26 0.41 11.75
CA LEU A 511 -22.91 0.22 12.29
C LEU A 511 -22.80 0.54 13.80
N GLY A 512 -23.91 0.87 14.46
CA GLY A 512 -23.95 1.30 15.86
C GLY A 512 -23.47 2.73 16.11
N ILE A 513 -23.21 3.50 15.06
CA ILE A 513 -22.73 4.89 15.13
C ILE A 513 -23.95 5.81 15.13
N THR A 514 -24.44 6.13 16.32
CA THR A 514 -25.54 7.07 16.53
C THR A 514 -25.03 8.47 16.84
N GLU A 515 -25.91 9.48 16.77
CA GLU A 515 -25.58 10.85 17.16
C GLU A 515 -24.99 10.91 18.58
N GLY A 516 -25.56 10.19 19.54
CA GLY A 516 -25.04 10.13 20.90
C GLY A 516 -23.63 9.55 20.99
N VAL A 517 -23.24 8.63 20.10
CA VAL A 517 -21.86 8.14 20.00
C VAL A 517 -20.94 9.22 19.46
N VAL A 518 -21.35 9.90 18.38
CA VAL A 518 -20.53 10.94 17.74
C VAL A 518 -20.33 12.14 18.66
N VAL A 519 -21.37 12.57 19.38
CA VAL A 519 -21.28 13.62 20.41
C VAL A 519 -20.32 13.21 21.52
N LYS A 520 -20.40 11.98 22.03
CA LYS A 520 -19.48 11.45 23.05
C LYS A 520 -18.02 11.49 22.59
N LEU A 521 -17.76 11.07 21.35
CA LEU A 521 -16.41 11.10 20.78
C LEU A 521 -15.88 12.54 20.67
N ARG A 522 -16.74 13.49 20.28
CA ARG A 522 -16.40 14.91 20.19
C ARG A 522 -15.98 15.51 21.53
N ILE A 523 -16.68 15.17 22.61
CA ILE A 523 -16.34 15.60 23.98
C ILE A 523 -15.23 14.74 24.63
N GLY A 524 -14.54 13.88 23.87
CA GLY A 524 -13.42 13.06 24.36
C GLY A 524 -13.81 11.85 25.22
N HIS A 525 -15.08 11.44 25.21
CA HIS A 525 -15.55 10.27 25.95
C HIS A 525 -15.45 8.98 25.12
N LYS A 526 -15.22 7.85 25.80
CA LYS A 526 -15.15 6.53 25.16
C LYS A 526 -16.53 6.07 24.66
N SER A 527 -16.53 5.43 23.49
CA SER A 527 -17.72 4.77 22.92
C SER A 527 -17.73 3.28 23.25
N LYS A 528 -18.92 2.66 23.22
CA LYS A 528 -19.09 1.20 23.24
C LYS A 528 -18.83 0.55 21.88
N VAL A 529 -18.87 1.34 20.80
CA VAL A 529 -18.61 0.89 19.43
C VAL A 529 -17.12 0.61 19.27
N ASP A 530 -16.78 -0.49 18.59
CA ASP A 530 -15.40 -0.85 18.26
C ASP A 530 -14.71 0.31 17.55
N TRP A 531 -13.51 0.68 18.01
CA TRP A 531 -12.77 1.82 17.46
C TRP A 531 -12.44 1.61 15.98
N GLY A 532 -12.14 0.38 15.57
CA GLY A 532 -11.89 0.05 14.17
C GLY A 532 -13.11 0.25 13.27
N VAL A 533 -14.32 0.08 13.80
CA VAL A 533 -15.57 0.41 13.07
C VAL A 533 -15.70 1.92 12.88
N VAL A 534 -15.42 2.71 13.91
CA VAL A 534 -15.48 4.17 13.86
C VAL A 534 -14.44 4.74 12.88
N GLU A 535 -13.19 4.26 12.93
CA GLU A 535 -12.13 4.68 12.01
C GLU A 535 -12.48 4.32 10.56
N ARG A 536 -12.95 3.09 10.31
CA ARG A 536 -13.39 2.69 8.96
C ARG A 536 -14.57 3.53 8.48
N PHE A 537 -15.52 3.85 9.35
CA PHE A 537 -16.64 4.72 8.99
C PHE A 537 -16.17 6.14 8.64
N TYR A 538 -15.24 6.71 9.42
CA TYR A 538 -14.65 8.01 9.13
C TYR A 538 -13.94 8.04 7.77
N VAL A 539 -13.21 6.96 7.42
CA VAL A 539 -12.60 6.81 6.09
C VAL A 539 -13.65 6.62 5.00
N ALA A 540 -14.73 5.89 5.26
CA ALA A 540 -15.84 5.72 4.33
C ALA A 540 -16.56 7.05 4.04
N LEU A 541 -16.68 7.94 5.03
CA LEU A 541 -17.21 9.30 4.84
C LEU A 541 -16.29 10.14 3.93
N LEU A 542 -14.97 10.04 4.09
CA LEU A 542 -14.01 10.68 3.19
C LEU A 542 -14.20 10.17 1.75
N LEU A 543 -14.31 8.86 1.57
CA LEU A 543 -14.56 8.25 0.25
C LEU A 543 -15.92 8.68 -0.32
N HIS A 544 -16.95 8.81 0.53
CA HIS A 544 -18.28 9.23 0.14
C HIS A 544 -18.31 10.68 -0.35
N GLN A 545 -17.51 11.57 0.26
CA GLN A 545 -17.37 12.95 -0.23
C GLN A 545 -16.75 12.97 -1.64
N VAL A 546 -15.69 12.19 -1.86
CA VAL A 546 -15.05 12.06 -3.17
C VAL A 546 -16.01 11.44 -4.19
N TRP A 547 -16.75 10.38 -3.81
CA TRP A 547 -17.75 9.74 -4.66
C TRP A 547 -18.89 10.69 -5.05
N SER A 548 -19.28 11.59 -4.15
CA SER A 548 -20.30 12.63 -4.37
C SER A 548 -19.82 13.80 -5.23
N GLY A 549 -18.60 13.75 -5.78
CA GLY A 549 -18.09 14.72 -6.75
C GLY A 549 -17.05 15.70 -6.20
N ALA A 550 -16.71 15.64 -4.91
CA ALA A 550 -15.65 16.50 -4.37
C ALA A 550 -14.27 16.10 -4.91
N GLY A 551 -13.45 17.10 -5.24
CA GLY A 551 -12.06 16.86 -5.66
C GLY A 551 -11.18 16.32 -4.52
N ILE A 552 -10.05 15.68 -4.86
CA ILE A 552 -9.08 15.17 -3.86
C ILE A 552 -8.63 16.27 -2.89
N TRP A 553 -8.40 17.48 -3.40
CA TRP A 553 -7.98 18.64 -2.60
C TRP A 553 -9.08 19.15 -1.68
N GLU A 554 -10.30 19.20 -2.18
CA GLU A 554 -11.47 19.62 -1.41
C GLU A 554 -11.71 18.66 -0.24
N ALA A 555 -11.81 17.36 -0.52
CA ALA A 555 -12.01 16.34 0.50
C ALA A 555 -10.85 16.29 1.50
N SER A 556 -9.60 16.47 1.03
CA SER A 556 -8.42 16.58 1.89
C SER A 556 -8.54 17.74 2.88
N ASN A 557 -8.98 18.91 2.43
CA ASN A 557 -9.17 20.07 3.29
C ASN A 557 -10.32 19.87 4.28
N THR A 558 -11.47 19.35 3.81
CA THR A 558 -12.64 19.06 4.66
C THR A 558 -12.29 18.09 5.79
N PHE A 559 -11.53 17.05 5.49
CA PHE A 559 -11.19 16.03 6.47
C PHE A 559 -9.91 16.32 7.27
N HIS A 560 -9.26 17.46 7.04
CA HIS A 560 -7.97 17.81 7.65
C HIS A 560 -6.90 16.72 7.49
N VAL A 561 -6.91 16.05 6.33
CA VAL A 561 -5.92 15.03 5.95
C VAL A 561 -5.05 15.56 4.81
N HIS A 562 -3.91 14.92 4.57
CA HIS A 562 -3.09 15.28 3.41
C HIS A 562 -3.71 14.74 2.10
N ARG A 563 -3.63 15.50 1.02
CA ARG A 563 -4.11 15.11 -0.31
C ARG A 563 -3.55 13.79 -0.84
N GLY A 564 -2.28 13.50 -0.55
CA GLY A 564 -1.69 12.19 -0.87
C GLY A 564 -2.32 11.04 -0.10
N PHE A 565 -2.79 11.27 1.14
CA PHE A 565 -3.56 10.28 1.90
C PHE A 565 -4.92 10.02 1.26
N THR A 566 -5.68 11.07 0.91
CA THR A 566 -6.97 10.92 0.21
C THR A 566 -6.83 10.10 -1.07
N GLN A 567 -5.80 10.39 -1.88
CA GLN A 567 -5.53 9.62 -3.10
C GLN A 567 -5.14 8.16 -2.82
N GLN A 568 -4.32 7.89 -1.81
CA GLN A 568 -3.93 6.53 -1.41
C GLN A 568 -5.13 5.73 -0.91
N THR A 569 -5.99 6.35 -0.10
CA THR A 569 -7.24 5.75 0.40
C THR A 569 -8.17 5.37 -0.74
N LEU A 570 -8.38 6.27 -1.70
CA LEU A 570 -9.19 5.97 -2.89
C LEU A 570 -8.62 4.78 -3.67
N THR A 571 -7.31 4.76 -3.89
CA THR A 571 -6.63 3.69 -4.64
C THR A 571 -6.72 2.35 -3.91
N ALA A 572 -6.52 2.35 -2.60
CA ALA A 572 -6.59 1.16 -1.77
C ALA A 572 -8.03 0.62 -1.65
N ALA A 573 -9.02 1.50 -1.52
CA ALA A 573 -10.43 1.11 -1.51
C ALA A 573 -10.85 0.52 -2.87
N ALA A 574 -10.41 1.09 -3.99
CA ALA A 574 -10.66 0.52 -5.31
C ALA A 574 -10.01 -0.87 -5.49
N ALA A 575 -8.76 -1.03 -5.04
CA ALA A 575 -8.08 -2.34 -5.07
C ALA A 575 -8.78 -3.36 -4.17
N PHE A 576 -9.20 -2.97 -2.98
CA PHE A 576 -9.91 -3.83 -2.05
C PHE A 576 -11.33 -4.16 -2.53
N ALA A 577 -12.02 -3.24 -3.19
CA ALA A 577 -13.31 -3.50 -3.83
C ALA A 577 -13.23 -4.65 -4.84
N LEU A 578 -12.15 -4.72 -5.62
CA LEU A 578 -11.91 -5.82 -6.55
C LEU A 578 -11.68 -7.15 -5.81
N SER A 579 -10.92 -7.11 -4.71
CA SER A 579 -10.75 -8.28 -3.83
C SER A 579 -12.07 -8.76 -3.24
N VAL A 580 -12.91 -7.85 -2.75
CA VAL A 580 -14.26 -8.15 -2.23
C VAL A 580 -15.15 -8.74 -3.33
N TYR A 581 -15.14 -8.17 -4.54
CA TYR A 581 -15.89 -8.70 -5.67
C TYR A 581 -15.52 -10.16 -5.98
N HIS A 582 -14.24 -10.48 -6.08
CA HIS A 582 -13.77 -11.85 -6.33
C HIS A 582 -14.01 -12.79 -5.16
N PHE A 583 -13.96 -12.27 -3.93
CA PHE A 583 -14.34 -13.00 -2.73
C PHE A 583 -15.82 -13.44 -2.79
N CYS A 584 -16.73 -12.54 -3.17
CA CYS A 584 -18.15 -12.85 -3.34
C CYS A 584 -18.40 -13.91 -4.43
N GLN A 585 -17.68 -13.82 -5.56
CA GLN A 585 -17.70 -14.82 -6.64
C GLN A 585 -17.23 -16.23 -6.20
N GLY A 586 -16.70 -16.39 -4.99
CA GLY A 586 -16.35 -17.68 -4.37
C GLY A 586 -17.56 -18.54 -3.98
N GLN A 587 -18.75 -18.24 -4.52
CA GLN A 587 -20.03 -18.93 -4.32
C GLN A 587 -20.74 -18.67 -2.98
N PHE A 588 -20.75 -17.40 -2.57
CA PHE A 588 -21.62 -16.95 -1.47
C PHE A 588 -22.75 -16.03 -1.94
N TRP A 589 -22.49 -15.21 -2.96
CA TRP A 589 -23.41 -14.18 -3.47
C TRP A 589 -23.29 -13.99 -4.98
#